data_AF-A0A928ZIG5-F1
#
_entry.id   AF-A0A928ZIG5-F1
#
_cell.length_a   1.000
_cell.length_b   1.000
_cell.length_c   1.000
_cell.angle_alpha   90.00
_cell.angle_beta   90.00
_cell.angle_gamma   90.00
#
_symmetry.space_group_name_H-M   'P 1'
#
loop_
_entity.id
_entity.type
_entity.pdbx_description
1 polymer ?
#
loop_
_entity_poly.entity_id
_entity_poly.type
_entity_poly.pdbx_seq_one_letter_code
_entity_poly.pdbx_strand_id
1 'polypeptide(L)' 'MATPLNINEALLQEALALKDHASIDSLVETALREYIQRRKRLKVLELFGTIDYDADYDYKQQRQQT' A
#
# COMPACT_ATOMS: atom_id res chain seq x y z
N MET A 1 -9.39 -5.06 19.45
CA MET A 1 -8.73 -5.63 20.65
C MET A 1 -7.35 -5.00 20.74
N ALA A 2 -7.00 -4.36 21.86
CA ALA A 2 -5.71 -3.73 22.03
C ALA A 2 -4.66 -4.80 22.38
N THR A 3 -3.58 -4.87 21.61
CA THR A 3 -2.43 -5.73 21.93
C THR A 3 -1.32 -4.82 22.43
N PRO A 4 -0.76 -5.02 23.63
CA PRO A 4 0.33 -4.18 24.11
C PRO A 4 1.55 -4.41 23.21
N LEU A 5 1.94 -3.38 22.48
CA LEU A 5 3.07 -3.37 21.56
C LEU A 5 4.10 -2.39 22.10
N ASN A 6 5.34 -2.85 22.23
CA ASN A 6 6.45 -1.98 22.57
C ASN A 6 6.98 -1.34 21.28
N ILE A 7 6.72 -0.04 21.11
CA ILE A 7 7.08 0.74 19.92
C ILE A 7 8.09 1.79 20.35
N ASN A 8 9.13 2.01 19.52
CA ASN A 8 10.11 3.05 19.78
C ASN A 8 9.46 4.44 19.76
N GLU A 9 9.62 5.20 20.85
CA GLU A 9 9.02 6.53 21.01
C GLU A 9 9.49 7.52 19.94
N ALA A 10 10.77 7.49 19.54
CA ALA A 10 11.30 8.39 18.53
C ALA A 10 10.61 8.17 17.17
N LEU A 11 10.39 6.90 16.79
CA LEU A 11 9.65 6.55 15.57
C LEU A 11 8.19 7.01 15.63
N LEU A 12 7.56 6.88 16.80
CA LEU A 12 6.18 7.32 16.99
C LEU A 12 6.05 8.84 16.87
N GLN A 13 6.97 9.59 17.48
CA GLN A 13 7.00 11.06 17.41
C GLN A 13 7.23 11.54 15.98
N GLU A 14 8.16 10.93 15.25
CA GLU A 14 8.39 11.25 13.85
C GLU A 14 7.14 10.99 13.00
N ALA A 15 6.49 9.83 13.19
CA ALA A 15 5.28 9.49 12.45
C ALA A 15 4.08 10.37 12.81
N LEU A 16 3.96 10.82 14.06
CA LEU A 16 2.95 11.80 14.50
C LEU A 16 3.23 13.19 13.92
N ALA A 17 4.49 13.61 13.83
CA ALA A 17 4.87 14.89 13.24
C ALA A 17 4.55 14.98 11.74
N LEU A 18 4.51 13.84 11.04
CA LEU A 18 4.14 13.76 9.62
C LEU A 18 2.63 13.88 9.37
N LYS A 19 1.79 13.64 10.39
CA LYS A 19 0.34 13.53 10.22
C LYS A 19 -0.36 14.46 11.21
N ASP A 20 -0.83 15.60 10.73
CA ASP A 20 -1.61 16.54 11.54
C ASP A 20 -2.80 15.82 12.19
N HIS A 21 -2.84 15.82 13.53
CA HIS A 21 -3.95 15.35 14.38
C HIS A 21 -4.31 13.85 14.26
N ALA A 22 -3.30 12.97 14.24
CA ALA A 22 -3.52 11.53 14.29
C ALA A 22 -3.54 10.97 15.73
N SER A 23 -4.55 10.14 16.06
CA SER A 23 -4.48 9.25 17.22
C SER A 23 -3.44 8.15 16.98
N ILE A 24 -2.73 7.71 18.04
CA ILE A 24 -1.76 6.61 17.98
C ILE A 24 -2.38 5.37 17.35
N ASP A 25 -3.61 5.01 17.73
CA ASP A 25 -4.31 3.84 17.18
C ASP A 25 -4.55 3.96 15.67
N SER A 26 -5.00 5.14 15.22
CA SER A 26 -5.23 5.41 13.80
C SER A 26 -3.93 5.40 13.00
N LEU A 27 -2.86 5.93 13.59
CA LEU A 27 -1.52 5.92 13.00
C LEU A 27 -1.00 4.48 12.83
N VAL A 28 -1.09 3.66 13.88
CA VAL A 28 -0.67 2.25 13.84
C VAL A 28 -1.50 1.46 12.83
N GLU A 29 -2.82 1.65 12.81
CA GLU A 29 -3.69 0.98 11.83
C GLU A 29 -3.34 1.39 10.39
N THR A 30 -3.10 2.69 10.16
CA THR A 30 -2.69 3.20 8.84
C THR A 30 -1.35 2.57 8.42
N ALA A 31 -0.36 2.57 9.30
CA ALA A 31 0.97 2.03 9.02
C ALA A 31 0.92 0.54 8.68
N LEU A 32 0.11 -0.25 9.40
CA LEU A 32 -0.08 -1.67 9.10
C LEU A 32 -0.77 -1.88 7.75
N ARG A 33 -1.79 -1.08 7.42
CA ARG A 33 -2.46 -1.13 6.12
C ARG A 33 -1.49 -0.85 4.97
N GLU A 34 -0.68 0.21 5.10
CA GLU A 34 0.34 0.56 4.10
C GLU A 34 1.43 -0.51 3.97
N TYR A 35 1.88 -1.07 5.09
CA TYR A 35 2.86 -2.17 5.09
C TYR A 35 2.33 -3.39 4.34
N ILE A 36 1.09 -3.81 4.62
CA ILE A 36 0.43 -4.92 3.92
C ILE A 36 0.28 -4.60 2.44
N GLN A 37 -0.20 -3.39 2.10
CA GLN A 37 -0.38 -2.98 0.71
C GLN A 37 0.96 -2.96 -0.05
N ARG A 38 2.03 -2.44 0.55
CA ARG A 38 3.37 -2.43 -0.05
C ARG A 38 3.85 -3.84 -0.36
N ARG A 39 3.64 -4.80 0.56
CA ARG A 39 3.99 -6.21 0.32
C ARG A 39 3.12 -6.87 -0.72
N LYS A 40 1.80 -6.60 -0.72
CA LYS A 40 0.89 -7.11 -1.76
C LYS A 40 1.25 -6.57 -3.14
N ARG A 41 1.69 -5.31 -3.24
CA ARG A 41 2.12 -4.71 -4.50
C ARG A 41 3.33 -5.43 -5.09
N LEU A 42 4.25 -5.90 -4.26
CA LEU A 42 5.39 -6.69 -4.74
C LEU A 42 4.97 -8.00 -5.40
N LYS A 43 3.80 -8.56 -5.04
CA LYS A 43 3.26 -9.76 -5.72
C LYS A 43 2.86 -9.52 -7.17
N VAL A 44 2.72 -8.27 -7.61
CA VAL A 44 2.54 -7.98 -9.04
C VAL A 44 3.73 -8.50 -9.85
N LEU A 45 4.93 -8.56 -9.26
CA LEU A 45 6.11 -9.16 -9.90
C LEU A 45 5.91 -10.66 -10.20
N GLU A 46 5.12 -11.37 -9.38
CA GLU A 46 4.81 -12.78 -9.59
C GLU A 46 3.91 -13.01 -10.83
N LEU A 47 3.21 -11.97 -11.29
CA LEU A 47 2.34 -12.03 -12.47
C LEU A 47 3.10 -11.83 -13.80
N PHE A 48 4.36 -11.38 -13.75
CA PHE A 48 5.15 -11.20 -14.96
C PHE A 48 5.44 -12.55 -15.62
N GLY A 49 5.11 -12.68 -16.90
CA GLY A 49 5.29 -13.93 -17.65
C GLY A 49 4.22 -15.00 -17.40
N THR A 50 3.27 -14.76 -16.49
CA THR A 50 2.12 -15.66 -16.29
C THR A 50 0.86 -15.17 -17.00
N ILE A 51 0.84 -13.91 -17.44
CA ILE A 51 -0.29 -13.32 -18.15
C ILE A 51 -0.15 -13.68 -19.63
N ASP A 52 -1.12 -14.44 -20.14
CA ASP A 52 -1.30 -14.65 -21.57
C ASP A 52 -2.05 -13.47 -22.16
N TYR A 53 -1.43 -12.81 -23.13
CA TYR A 53 -2.01 -11.63 -23.80
C TYR A 53 -2.61 -12.07 -25.12
N ASP A 54 -3.85 -11.68 -25.36
CA ASP A 54 -4.48 -11.86 -26.66
C ASP A 54 -3.70 -11.06 -27.73
N ALA A 55 -3.30 -11.73 -28.80
CA ALA A 55 -2.48 -11.16 -29.87
C ALA A 55 -3.18 -10.00 -30.58
N ASP A 56 -4.52 -10.02 -30.62
CA ASP A 56 -5.33 -9.02 -31.28
C ASP A 56 -5.78 -7.88 -30.34
N TYR A 57 -5.32 -7.89 -29.08
CA TYR A 57 -5.69 -6.88 -28.09
C TYR A 57 -4.98 -5.53 -28.34
N ASP A 58 -5.72 -4.56 -28.88
CA ASP A 58 -5.26 -3.17 -29.02
C ASP A 58 -5.67 -2.30 -27.82
N TYR A 59 -4.77 -2.21 -26.84
CA TYR A 59 -4.90 -1.32 -25.67
C TYR A 59 -4.95 0.19 -26.01
N LYS A 60 -4.68 0.62 -27.25
CA LYS A 60 -4.78 2.03 -27.66
C LYS A 60 -6.19 2.45 -28.04
N GLN A 61 -7.09 1.51 -28.36
CA GLN A 61 -8.51 1.79 -28.64
C GLN A 61 -9.15 2.64 -27.54
N GLN A 62 -8.82 2.34 -26.28
CA GLN A 62 -9.37 3.04 -25.12
C GLN A 62 -8.89 4.50 -24.99
N ARG A 63 -7.76 4.87 -25.60
CA ARG A 63 -7.24 6.25 -25.62
C ARG A 63 -7.88 7.14 -26.68
N GLN A 64 -8.53 6.55 -27.68
CA GLN A 64 -9.18 7.29 -28.77
C GLN A 64 -10.64 7.65 -28.43
N GLN A 65 -11.17 7.17 -27.30
CA GLN A 65 -12.55 7.42 -26.88
C GLN A 65 -12.70 8.59 -25.87
N THR A 66 -11.60 9.25 -25.51
CA THR A 66 -11.57 10.51 -24.72
C THR A 66 -11.23 11.68 -25.62
#